data_AF-A0ABC8UB95-F1
#
_entry.id   AF-A0ABC8UB95-F1
#
_cell.length_a   1.000
_cell.length_b   1.000
_cell.length_c   1.000
_cell.angle_alpha   90.00
_cell.angle_beta   90.00
_cell.angle_gamma   90.00
#
_symmetry.space_group_name_H-M   'P 1'
#
loop_
_entity.id
_entity.type
_entity.pdbx_description
1 polymer ?
#
loop_
_entity_poly.entity_id
_entity_poly.type
_entity_poly.pdbx_seq_one_letter_code
_entity_poly.pdbx_strand_id
1 'polypeptide(L)'
;MIQLEDIKGHIDKSLVEKINHALELPLHHRMCRLEARWYIDVYSKNKEANQSLLELAVLNFNMVQSTLQSDLKTVARWDANAVKSFPYYMKLCFLALYNTVNEMAYDTLKDKGINVIPILSKADELQRGETANSILCCMHQNGLSEKLAREHISNLINEAWKKLNKGRVDDSPFSKHYLETAMNLARISQFTYQYGDGHGAPDRRS
;
A
#
# COMPACT_ATOMS: atom_id res chain seq x y z
N MET A 1 -23.86 5.11 9.70
CA MET A 1 -23.51 3.79 9.12
C MET A 1 -24.77 2.99 8.82
N ILE A 2 -25.61 2.73 9.82
CA ILE A 2 -26.88 1.98 9.70
C ILE A 2 -27.82 2.56 8.64
N GLN A 3 -28.00 3.89 8.58
CA GLN A 3 -28.89 4.52 7.60
C GLN A 3 -28.48 4.33 6.13
N LEU A 4 -27.20 4.10 5.82
CA LEU A 4 -26.75 3.90 4.42
C LEU A 4 -26.93 2.44 3.97
N GLU A 5 -27.02 1.50 4.91
CA GLU A 5 -27.29 0.09 4.61
C GLU A 5 -28.76 -0.14 4.30
N ASP A 6 -29.65 0.55 5.00
CA ASP A 6 -31.11 0.42 4.85
C ASP A 6 -31.65 0.94 3.50
N ILE A 7 -31.00 1.92 2.88
CA ILE A 7 -31.51 2.56 1.65
C ILE A 7 -31.08 1.79 0.38
N LYS A 8 -30.18 0.80 0.49
CA LYS A 8 -29.65 0.04 -0.66
C LYS A 8 -30.73 -0.65 -1.50
N GLY A 9 -31.87 -0.99 -0.90
CA GLY A 9 -32.97 -1.65 -1.61
C GLY A 9 -33.75 -0.76 -2.58
N HIS A 10 -33.58 0.57 -2.56
CA HIS A 10 -34.44 1.53 -3.27
C HIS A 10 -33.67 2.51 -4.16
N ILE A 11 -32.38 2.24 -4.42
CA ILE A 11 -31.45 3.16 -5.09
C ILE A 11 -30.93 2.56 -6.40
N ASP A 12 -30.59 3.43 -7.36
CA ASP A 12 -29.89 3.07 -8.60
C ASP A 12 -28.62 2.24 -8.37
N LYS A 13 -28.38 1.27 -9.26
CA LYS A 13 -27.27 0.30 -9.15
C LYS A 13 -25.89 0.97 -9.09
N SER A 14 -25.70 2.10 -9.79
CA SER A 14 -24.44 2.85 -9.76
C SER A 14 -24.17 3.45 -8.38
N LEU A 15 -25.21 3.92 -7.70
CA LEU A 15 -25.07 4.50 -6.37
C LEU A 15 -24.88 3.42 -5.29
N VAL A 16 -25.49 2.24 -5.45
CA VAL A 16 -25.21 1.08 -4.57
C VAL A 16 -23.74 0.66 -4.64
N GLU A 17 -23.13 0.63 -5.83
CA GLU A 17 -21.69 0.34 -6.01
C GLU A 17 -20.82 1.33 -5.23
N LYS A 18 -21.14 2.63 -5.30
CA LYS A 18 -20.42 3.68 -4.55
C LYS A 18 -20.60 3.55 -3.04
N ILE A 19 -21.80 3.22 -2.56
CA ILE A 19 -22.08 3.02 -1.15
C ILE A 19 -21.29 1.82 -0.62
N ASN A 20 -21.31 0.68 -1.32
CA ASN A 20 -20.56 -0.50 -0.92
C ASN A 20 -19.06 -0.22 -0.86
N HIS A 21 -18.51 0.47 -1.86
CA HIS A 21 -17.11 0.90 -1.86
C HIS A 21 -16.80 1.82 -0.66
N ALA A 22 -17.65 2.81 -0.35
CA ALA A 22 -17.41 3.68 0.80
C ALA A 22 -17.51 2.95 2.16
N LEU A 23 -18.38 1.94 2.28
CA LEU A 23 -18.56 1.16 3.50
C LEU A 23 -17.44 0.14 3.74
N GLU A 24 -16.87 -0.43 2.69
CA GLU A 24 -15.75 -1.36 2.79
C GLU A 24 -14.51 -0.67 3.39
N LEU A 25 -14.18 0.53 2.89
CA LEU A 25 -13.10 1.35 3.43
C LEU A 25 -13.36 2.82 3.11
N PRO A 26 -13.31 3.74 4.08
CA PRO A 26 -13.49 5.16 3.82
C PRO A 26 -12.39 5.74 2.92
N LEU A 27 -12.76 6.71 2.08
CA LEU A 27 -11.85 7.37 1.12
C LEU A 27 -10.51 7.82 1.72
N HIS A 28 -10.52 8.37 2.94
CA HIS A 28 -9.31 8.89 3.58
C HIS A 28 -8.28 7.81 3.93
N HIS A 29 -8.70 6.55 4.03
CA HIS A 29 -7.86 5.37 4.26
C HIS A 29 -7.46 4.64 2.97
N ARG A 30 -7.98 5.05 1.81
CA ARG A 30 -7.69 4.40 0.52
C ARG A 30 -6.43 4.96 -0.13
N MET A 31 -5.70 4.10 -0.84
CA MET A 31 -4.58 4.53 -1.69
C MET A 31 -5.10 5.36 -2.87
N CYS A 32 -4.68 6.63 -2.94
CA CYS A 32 -5.18 7.60 -3.92
C CYS A 32 -5.11 7.09 -5.38
N ARG A 33 -4.05 6.34 -5.74
CA ARG A 33 -3.87 5.83 -7.11
C ARG A 33 -4.89 4.75 -7.48
N LEU A 34 -5.16 3.82 -6.58
CA LEU A 34 -6.15 2.75 -6.80
C LEU A 34 -7.56 3.33 -6.79
N GLU A 35 -7.80 4.29 -5.91
CA GLU A 35 -9.07 5.02 -5.87
C GLU A 35 -9.31 5.79 -7.16
N ALA A 36 -8.31 6.51 -7.68
CA ALA A 36 -8.43 7.23 -8.95
C ALA A 36 -8.75 6.27 -10.10
N ARG A 37 -8.12 5.09 -10.15
CA ARG A 37 -8.42 4.07 -11.18
C ARG A 37 -9.87 3.60 -11.09
N TRP A 38 -10.30 3.21 -9.88
CA TRP A 38 -11.66 2.76 -9.63
C TRP A 38 -12.69 3.86 -9.99
N TYR A 39 -12.43 5.09 -9.58
CA TYR A 39 -13.34 6.20 -9.83
C TYR A 39 -13.40 6.60 -11.31
N ILE A 40 -12.31 6.51 -12.06
CA ILE A 40 -12.33 6.67 -13.52
C ILE A 40 -13.30 5.66 -14.15
N ASP A 41 -13.22 4.39 -13.74
CA ASP A 41 -14.10 3.34 -14.26
C ASP A 41 -15.57 3.58 -13.86
N VAL A 42 -15.84 4.00 -12.62
CA VAL A 42 -17.20 4.34 -12.17
C VAL A 42 -17.74 5.58 -12.88
N TYR A 43 -16.92 6.62 -13.03
CA TYR A 43 -17.29 7.88 -13.66
C TYR A 43 -17.57 7.70 -15.16
N SER A 44 -16.82 6.82 -15.83
CA SER A 44 -17.04 6.48 -17.26
C SER A 44 -18.42 5.89 -17.55
N LYS A 45 -19.05 5.25 -16.56
CA LYS A 45 -20.40 4.66 -16.68
C LYS A 45 -21.52 5.67 -16.45
N ASN A 46 -21.19 6.88 -15.95
CA ASN A 46 -22.19 7.90 -15.65
C ASN A 46 -22.63 8.59 -16.95
N LYS A 47 -23.95 8.61 -17.22
CA LYS A 47 -24.54 9.25 -18.40
C LYS A 47 -24.31 10.77 -18.43
N GLU A 48 -24.10 11.39 -17.28
CA GLU A 48 -23.86 12.84 -17.14
C GLU A 48 -22.37 13.18 -17.03
N ALA A 49 -21.48 12.22 -17.29
CA ALA A 49 -20.04 12.45 -17.17
C ALA A 49 -19.56 13.54 -18.14
N ASN A 50 -18.80 14.49 -17.61
CA ASN A 50 -18.04 15.42 -18.45
C ASN A 50 -16.94 14.65 -19.18
N GLN A 51 -17.09 14.53 -20.50
CA GLN A 51 -16.20 13.75 -21.36
C GLN A 51 -14.77 14.29 -21.37
N SER A 52 -14.58 15.61 -21.41
CA SER A 52 -13.25 16.22 -21.37
C SER A 52 -12.52 15.94 -20.06
N LEU A 53 -13.24 15.95 -18.93
CA LEU A 53 -12.66 15.58 -17.64
C LEU A 53 -12.27 14.09 -17.59
N LEU A 54 -13.10 13.21 -18.14
CA LEU A 54 -12.82 11.77 -18.20
C LEU A 54 -11.58 11.50 -19.05
N GLU A 55 -11.49 12.09 -20.23
CA GLU A 55 -10.33 11.96 -21.13
C GLU A 55 -9.04 12.45 -20.47
N LEU A 56 -9.09 13.60 -19.81
CA LEU A 56 -7.95 14.14 -19.07
C LEU A 56 -7.51 13.19 -17.94
N ALA A 57 -8.47 12.65 -17.18
CA ALA A 57 -8.18 11.73 -16.09
C ALA A 57 -7.54 10.42 -16.58
N VAL A 58 -8.05 9.85 -17.67
CA VAL A 58 -7.48 8.64 -18.30
C VAL A 58 -6.07 8.91 -18.81
N LEU A 59 -5.87 10.00 -19.54
CA LEU A 59 -4.57 10.37 -20.09
C LEU A 59 -3.54 10.59 -18.98
N ASN A 60 -3.89 11.33 -17.94
CA ASN A 60 -3.02 11.57 -16.80
C ASN A 60 -2.66 10.27 -16.08
N PHE A 61 -3.64 9.40 -15.84
CA PHE A 61 -3.40 8.10 -15.20
C PHE A 61 -2.39 7.26 -15.98
N ASN A 62 -2.59 7.14 -17.30
CA ASN A 62 -1.75 6.34 -18.19
C ASN A 62 -0.33 6.91 -18.30
N MET A 63 -0.18 8.24 -18.40
CA MET A 63 1.13 8.88 -18.45
C MET A 63 1.96 8.54 -17.21
N VAL A 64 1.40 8.74 -16.01
CA VAL A 64 2.13 8.42 -14.78
C VAL A 64 2.32 6.91 -14.64
N GLN A 65 1.41 6.07 -15.14
CA GLN A 65 1.55 4.60 -15.08
C GLN A 65 2.73 4.15 -15.93
N SER A 66 2.91 4.72 -17.11
CA SER A 66 4.03 4.46 -18.00
C SER A 66 5.37 4.78 -17.32
N THR A 67 5.47 5.93 -16.65
CA THR A 67 6.66 6.30 -15.86
C THR A 67 6.94 5.27 -14.76
N LEU A 68 5.93 4.92 -13.95
CA LEU A 68 6.10 3.94 -12.87
C LEU A 68 6.50 2.55 -13.37
N GLN A 69 5.97 2.11 -14.53
CA GLN A 69 6.38 0.84 -15.14
C GLN A 69 7.83 0.87 -15.62
N SER A 70 8.27 1.99 -16.20
CA SER A 70 9.67 2.19 -16.58
C SER A 70 10.59 2.19 -15.36
N ASP A 71 10.21 2.89 -14.30
CA ASP A 71 10.96 2.92 -13.04
C ASP A 71 11.04 1.53 -12.42
N LEU A 72 9.91 0.80 -12.35
CA LEU A 72 9.85 -0.56 -11.83
C LEU A 72 10.75 -1.50 -12.64
N LYS A 73 10.69 -1.46 -13.97
CA LYS A 73 11.56 -2.27 -14.83
C LYS A 73 13.04 -1.97 -14.59
N THR A 74 13.36 -0.73 -14.27
CA THR A 74 14.73 -0.28 -13.99
C THR A 74 15.19 -0.74 -12.61
N VAL A 75 14.36 -0.58 -11.57
CA VAL A 75 14.64 -1.05 -10.20
C VAL A 75 14.75 -2.58 -10.15
N ALA A 76 13.86 -3.29 -10.83
CA ALA A 76 13.81 -4.76 -10.85
C ALA A 76 15.03 -5.41 -11.51
N ARG A 77 15.80 -4.67 -12.32
CA ARG A 77 17.08 -5.16 -12.85
C ARG A 77 18.16 -5.25 -11.78
N TRP A 78 17.99 -4.52 -10.67
CA TRP A 78 18.93 -4.50 -9.55
C TRP A 78 20.40 -4.26 -9.97
N ASP A 79 20.61 -3.27 -10.84
CA ASP A 79 21.91 -2.91 -11.42
C ASP A 79 22.31 -1.48 -11.01
N ALA A 80 23.53 -1.30 -10.50
CA ALA A 80 24.07 0.01 -10.14
C ALA A 80 24.10 0.99 -11.33
N ASN A 81 24.24 0.50 -12.57
CA ASN A 81 24.20 1.35 -13.76
C ASN A 81 22.82 1.90 -14.06
N ALA A 82 21.76 1.25 -13.54
CA ALA A 82 20.37 1.67 -13.73
C ALA A 82 20.09 3.06 -13.15
N VAL A 83 20.88 3.48 -12.14
CA VAL A 83 20.80 4.79 -11.50
C VAL A 83 20.93 5.96 -12.46
N LYS A 84 21.62 5.77 -13.59
CA LYS A 84 21.79 6.83 -14.61
C LYS A 84 20.47 7.28 -15.21
N SER A 85 19.50 6.36 -15.30
CA SER A 85 18.19 6.60 -15.90
C SER A 85 17.15 7.21 -14.95
N PHE A 86 17.41 7.25 -13.64
CA PHE A 86 16.45 7.75 -12.66
C PHE A 86 16.43 9.29 -12.55
N PRO A 87 15.28 9.87 -12.14
CA PRO A 87 15.23 11.22 -11.60
C PRO A 87 16.16 11.38 -10.38
N TYR A 88 16.69 12.58 -10.16
CA TYR A 88 17.70 12.85 -9.12
C TYR A 88 17.30 12.34 -7.72
N TYR A 89 16.06 12.58 -7.29
CA TYR A 89 15.58 12.17 -5.97
C TYR A 89 15.56 10.64 -5.78
N MET A 90 15.30 9.86 -6.84
CA MET A 90 15.31 8.39 -6.76
C MET A 90 16.73 7.83 -6.73
N LYS A 91 17.71 8.51 -7.33
CA LYS A 91 19.11 8.04 -7.35
C LYS A 91 19.65 7.83 -5.95
N LEU A 92 19.40 8.79 -5.05
CA LEU A 92 19.86 8.72 -3.67
C LEU A 92 19.24 7.52 -2.93
N CYS A 93 17.91 7.35 -3.02
CA CYS A 93 17.22 6.23 -2.38
C CYS A 93 17.68 4.88 -2.93
N PHE A 94 17.82 4.75 -4.26
CA PHE A 94 18.25 3.51 -4.89
C PHE A 94 19.69 3.16 -4.50
N LEU A 95 20.63 4.13 -4.54
CA LEU A 95 22.02 3.88 -4.15
C LEU A 95 22.14 3.50 -2.68
N ALA A 96 21.43 4.18 -1.79
CA ALA A 96 21.41 3.85 -0.37
C ALA A 96 20.93 2.42 -0.15
N LEU A 97 19.81 2.04 -0.77
CA LEU A 97 19.28 0.69 -0.69
C LEU A 97 20.24 -0.35 -1.29
N TYR A 98 20.75 -0.10 -2.49
CA TYR A 98 21.67 -1.00 -3.20
C TYR A 98 22.94 -1.27 -2.40
N ASN A 99 23.56 -0.23 -1.85
CA ASN A 99 24.77 -0.36 -1.04
C ASN A 99 24.49 -1.14 0.25
N THR A 100 23.41 -0.80 0.95
CA THR A 100 23.04 -1.46 2.23
C THR A 100 22.78 -2.95 2.01
N VAL A 101 22.03 -3.30 0.96
CA VAL A 101 21.73 -4.70 0.62
C VAL A 101 22.99 -5.47 0.25
N ASN A 102 23.90 -4.87 -0.51
CA ASN A 102 25.15 -5.52 -0.88
C ASN A 102 26.11 -5.68 0.32
N GLU A 103 26.13 -4.73 1.25
CA GLU A 103 26.90 -4.82 2.50
C GLU A 103 26.38 -5.99 3.35
N MET A 104 25.07 -6.05 3.61
CA MET A 104 24.45 -7.18 4.33
C MET A 104 24.71 -8.53 3.65
N ALA A 105 24.68 -8.55 2.32
CA ALA A 105 24.95 -9.76 1.55
C ALA A 105 26.41 -10.20 1.65
N TYR A 106 27.35 -9.24 1.65
CA TYR A 106 28.76 -9.50 1.87
C TYR A 106 29.02 -10.08 3.26
N ASP A 107 28.47 -9.47 4.30
CA ASP A 107 28.62 -9.94 5.68
C ASP A 107 28.04 -11.35 5.85
N THR A 108 26.87 -11.61 5.28
CA THR A 108 26.25 -12.95 5.31
C THR A 108 27.09 -14.00 4.58
N LEU A 109 27.69 -13.64 3.44
CA LEU A 109 28.57 -14.52 2.69
C LEU A 109 29.86 -14.81 3.49
N LYS A 110 30.42 -13.79 4.13
CA LYS A 110 31.64 -13.90 4.94
C LYS A 110 31.41 -14.79 6.18
N ASP A 111 30.30 -14.59 6.88
CA ASP A 111 30.04 -15.26 8.16
C ASP A 111 29.46 -16.66 7.98
N LYS A 112 28.58 -16.86 6.99
CA LYS A 112 27.81 -18.10 6.80
C LYS A 112 28.16 -18.85 5.52
N GLY A 113 28.95 -18.26 4.62
CA GLY A 113 29.23 -18.85 3.30
C GLY A 113 28.02 -18.83 2.36
N ILE A 114 26.96 -18.09 2.68
CA ILE A 114 25.70 -18.07 1.92
C ILE A 114 25.61 -16.79 1.09
N ASN A 115 25.54 -16.93 -0.23
CA ASN A 115 25.27 -15.80 -1.12
C ASN A 115 23.77 -15.51 -1.18
N VAL A 116 23.33 -14.45 -0.50
CA VAL A 116 21.92 -14.04 -0.45
C VAL A 116 21.51 -13.08 -1.56
N ILE A 117 22.44 -12.56 -2.38
CA ILE A 117 22.11 -11.62 -3.48
C ILE A 117 21.07 -12.20 -4.45
N PRO A 118 21.17 -13.47 -4.90
CA PRO A 118 20.15 -14.07 -5.77
C PRO A 118 18.77 -14.18 -5.11
N ILE A 119 18.73 -14.31 -3.78
CA ILE A 119 17.49 -14.41 -2.97
C ILE A 119 16.88 -13.02 -2.76
N LEU A 120 17.69 -11.98 -2.64
CA LEU A 120 17.22 -10.60 -2.47
C LEU A 120 16.81 -9.95 -3.80
N SER A 121 17.37 -10.43 -4.92
CA SER A 121 17.08 -9.94 -6.27
C SER A 121 15.94 -10.68 -6.98
N LYS A 122 15.56 -11.88 -6.50
CA LYS A 122 14.34 -12.58 -6.92
C LYS A 122 13.43 -12.78 -5.71
N ALA A 123 12.20 -12.29 -5.81
CA ALA A 123 11.18 -12.36 -4.77
C ALA A 123 10.64 -13.79 -4.54
N ASP A 124 11.49 -14.77 -4.27
CA ASP A 124 11.09 -16.10 -3.82
C ASP A 124 11.16 -16.16 -2.28
N GLU A 125 10.33 -15.34 -1.63
CA GLU A 125 10.06 -15.46 -0.19
C GLU A 125 9.07 -16.60 0.14
N LEU A 126 8.58 -17.31 -0.88
CA LEU A 126 7.45 -18.24 -0.81
C LEU A 126 7.70 -19.53 -0.01
N GLN A 127 8.94 -19.83 0.42
CA GLN A 127 9.26 -21.11 1.06
C GLN A 127 9.34 -21.10 2.60
N ARG A 128 9.26 -19.95 3.26
CA ARG A 128 9.63 -19.90 4.69
C ARG A 128 8.57 -20.30 5.71
N GLY A 129 7.29 -20.41 5.36
CA GLY A 129 6.25 -21.03 6.21
C GLY A 129 6.03 -20.42 7.61
N GLU A 130 6.87 -19.51 8.07
CA GLU A 130 6.84 -18.89 9.39
C GLU A 130 6.49 -17.42 9.23
N THR A 131 5.19 -17.13 9.29
CA THR A 131 4.74 -15.76 9.46
C THR A 131 4.51 -15.54 10.95
N ALA A 132 5.45 -14.85 11.61
CA ALA A 132 5.16 -14.20 12.88
C ALA A 132 4.09 -13.12 12.61
N ASN A 133 2.82 -13.48 12.72
CA ASN A 133 1.72 -12.56 12.50
C ASN A 133 1.50 -11.77 13.81
N SER A 134 1.14 -10.48 13.71
CA SER A 134 0.95 -9.60 14.86
C SER A 134 -0.10 -10.09 15.86
N ILE A 135 -1.14 -10.81 15.40
CA ILE A 135 -2.14 -11.50 16.20
C ILE A 135 -1.51 -12.66 16.97
N LEU A 136 -0.67 -13.50 16.34
CA LEU A 136 0.04 -14.59 17.02
C LEU A 136 0.97 -14.05 18.12
N CYS A 137 1.74 -12.99 17.83
CA CYS A 137 2.56 -12.32 18.84
C CYS A 137 1.70 -11.74 19.98
N CYS A 138 0.58 -11.09 19.66
CA CYS A 138 -0.34 -10.51 20.64
C CYS A 138 -0.99 -11.59 21.53
N MET A 139 -1.39 -12.72 20.96
CA MET A 139 -1.92 -13.87 21.71
C MET A 139 -0.87 -14.42 22.67
N HIS A 140 0.37 -14.61 22.22
CA HIS A 140 1.44 -15.16 23.04
C HIS A 140 1.88 -14.20 24.16
N GLN A 141 1.96 -12.90 23.87
CA GLN A 141 2.41 -11.89 24.84
C GLN A 141 1.34 -11.57 25.89
N ASN A 142 0.06 -11.56 25.51
CA ASN A 142 -1.03 -11.10 26.37
C ASN A 142 -1.96 -12.24 26.84
N GLY A 143 -1.71 -13.49 26.43
CA GLY A 143 -2.56 -14.64 26.75
C GLY A 143 -3.99 -14.55 26.17
N LEU A 144 -4.18 -13.73 25.14
CA LEU A 144 -5.50 -13.47 24.56
C LEU A 144 -5.94 -14.57 23.59
N SER A 145 -7.24 -14.77 23.48
CA SER A 145 -7.81 -15.55 22.37
C SER A 145 -7.60 -14.80 21.05
N GLU A 146 -7.63 -15.52 19.92
CA GLU A 146 -7.44 -14.92 18.60
C GLU A 146 -8.43 -13.77 18.33
N LYS A 147 -9.69 -13.93 18.74
CA LYS A 147 -10.73 -12.90 18.59
C LYS A 147 -10.35 -11.63 19.37
N LEU A 148 -9.96 -11.76 20.64
CA LEU A 148 -9.58 -10.62 21.47
C LEU A 148 -8.27 -9.97 20.99
N ALA A 149 -7.32 -10.76 20.48
CA ALA A 149 -6.10 -10.25 19.89
C ALA A 149 -6.38 -9.45 18.60
N ARG A 150 -7.31 -9.91 17.75
CA ARG A 150 -7.78 -9.17 16.56
C ARG A 150 -8.47 -7.86 16.94
N GLU A 151 -9.36 -7.88 17.92
CA GLU A 151 -10.03 -6.66 18.43
C GLU A 151 -9.01 -5.68 19.01
N HIS A 152 -8.03 -6.16 19.79
CA HIS A 152 -6.96 -5.34 20.35
C HIS A 152 -6.12 -4.66 19.26
N ILE A 153 -5.69 -5.40 18.24
CA ILE A 153 -4.92 -4.85 17.12
C ILE A 153 -5.75 -3.84 16.32
N SER A 154 -7.03 -4.11 16.09
CA SER A 154 -7.95 -3.17 15.44
C SER A 154 -8.03 -1.85 16.22
N ASN A 155 -8.13 -1.91 17.55
CA ASN A 155 -8.12 -0.72 18.39
C ASN A 155 -6.80 0.05 18.29
N LEU A 156 -5.65 -0.63 18.28
CA LEU A 156 -4.35 0.02 18.10
C LEU A 156 -4.24 0.72 16.74
N ILE A 157 -4.73 0.10 15.66
CA ILE A 157 -4.77 0.70 14.32
C ILE A 157 -5.64 1.96 14.33
N ASN A 158 -6.82 1.91 14.95
CA ASN A 158 -7.72 3.05 15.05
C ASN A 158 -7.09 4.21 15.84
N GLU A 159 -6.40 3.92 16.94
CA GLU A 159 -5.68 4.95 17.70
C GLU A 159 -4.48 5.53 16.92
N ALA A 160 -3.78 4.71 16.13
CA ALA A 160 -2.72 5.18 15.25
C ALA A 160 -3.25 6.14 14.17
N TRP A 161 -4.39 5.82 13.55
CA TRP A 161 -5.06 6.72 12.59
C TRP A 161 -5.46 8.05 13.22
N LYS A 162 -6.01 8.05 14.45
CA LYS A 162 -6.35 9.30 15.16
C LYS A 162 -5.10 10.18 15.38
N LYS A 163 -3.97 9.59 15.75
CA LYS A 163 -2.70 10.33 15.93
C LYS A 163 -2.19 10.90 14.61
N LEU A 164 -2.24 10.12 13.53
CA LEU A 164 -1.85 10.59 12.19
C LEU A 164 -2.75 11.74 11.69
N ASN A 165 -4.06 11.63 11.91
CA ASN A 165 -5.01 12.68 11.55
C ASN A 165 -4.75 13.97 12.34
N LYS A 166 -4.42 13.87 13.63
CA LYS A 166 -4.03 15.02 14.46
C LYS A 166 -2.75 15.68 13.92
N GLY A 167 -1.74 14.90 13.59
CA GLY A 167 -0.48 15.41 13.02
C GLY A 167 -0.61 16.11 11.67
N ARG A 168 -1.73 15.93 10.95
CA ARG A 168 -2.05 16.65 9.71
C ARG A 168 -2.68 18.03 9.93
N VAL A 169 -3.39 18.21 11.04
CA VAL A 169 -4.16 19.42 11.35
C VAL A 169 -3.37 20.37 12.25
N ASP A 170 -2.57 19.81 13.16
CA ASP A 170 -1.71 20.57 14.06
C ASP A 170 -0.52 21.19 13.30
N ASP A 171 0.10 22.21 13.91
CA ASP A 171 1.39 22.77 13.48
C ASP A 171 2.51 21.76 13.74
N SER A 172 2.56 20.76 12.87
CA SER A 172 3.57 19.71 12.90
C SER A 172 4.94 20.28 12.54
N PRO A 173 6.03 19.84 13.23
CA PRO A 173 7.39 20.20 12.85
C PRO A 173 7.83 19.58 11.52
N PHE A 174 7.05 18.63 10.99
CA PHE A 174 7.34 17.95 9.74
C PHE A 174 6.66 18.63 8.54
N SER A 175 7.30 18.58 7.38
CA SER A 175 6.72 19.13 6.15
C SER A 175 5.44 18.39 5.75
N LYS A 176 4.53 19.08 5.06
CA LYS A 176 3.30 18.48 4.50
C LYS A 176 3.60 17.24 3.63
N HIS A 177 4.69 17.27 2.87
CA HIS A 177 5.12 16.14 2.04
C HIS A 177 5.55 14.91 2.86
N TYR A 178 6.20 15.13 4.00
CA TYR A 178 6.57 14.06 4.91
C TYR A 178 5.32 13.43 5.53
N LEU A 179 4.38 14.25 6.00
CA LEU A 179 3.11 13.79 6.56
C LEU A 179 2.27 13.04 5.51
N GLU A 180 2.25 13.52 4.26
CA GLU A 180 1.58 12.81 3.17
C GLU A 180 2.22 11.44 2.90
N THR A 181 3.55 11.37 2.93
CA THR A 181 4.28 10.09 2.81
C THR A 181 3.89 9.13 3.93
N ALA A 182 3.87 9.58 5.19
CA ALA A 182 3.48 8.76 6.33
C ALA A 182 2.03 8.24 6.20
N MET A 183 1.11 9.11 5.78
CA MET A 183 -0.28 8.72 5.52
C MET A 183 -0.39 7.71 4.38
N ASN A 184 0.37 7.88 3.31
CA ASN A 184 0.39 6.96 2.19
C ASN A 184 0.96 5.59 2.58
N LEU A 185 1.97 5.54 3.45
CA LEU A 185 2.45 4.27 4.02
C LEU A 185 1.36 3.56 4.82
N ALA A 186 0.62 4.28 5.66
CA ALA A 186 -0.51 3.71 6.40
C ALA A 186 -1.61 3.17 5.46
N ARG A 187 -1.93 3.89 4.38
CA ARG A 187 -2.88 3.45 3.34
C ARG A 187 -2.40 2.19 2.61
N ILE A 188 -1.10 2.12 2.29
CA ILE A 188 -0.50 0.93 1.66
C ILE A 188 -0.62 -0.25 2.61
N SER A 189 -0.26 -0.10 3.89
CA SER A 189 -0.40 -1.17 4.88
C SER A 189 -1.85 -1.63 5.02
N GLN A 190 -2.81 -0.71 5.12
CA GLN A 190 -4.22 -1.05 5.18
C GLN A 190 -4.66 -1.84 3.94
N PHE A 191 -4.34 -1.35 2.74
CA PHE A 191 -4.67 -2.03 1.49
C PHE A 191 -4.03 -3.41 1.36
N THR A 192 -2.77 -3.54 1.76
CA THR A 192 -2.01 -4.79 1.65
C THR A 192 -2.54 -5.85 2.60
N TYR A 193 -2.91 -5.45 3.82
CA TYR A 193 -3.15 -6.39 4.92
C TYR A 193 -4.60 -6.52 5.41
N GLN A 194 -5.55 -5.70 4.91
CA GLN A 194 -6.94 -5.72 5.39
C GLN A 194 -7.63 -7.09 5.28
N TYR A 195 -7.22 -7.93 4.33
CA TYR A 195 -7.80 -9.26 4.08
C TYR A 195 -6.81 -10.41 4.34
N GLY A 196 -5.74 -10.16 5.08
CA GLY A 196 -4.67 -11.14 5.33
C GLY A 196 -3.36 -10.73 4.66
N ASP A 197 -2.42 -11.66 4.51
CA ASP A 197 -1.08 -11.36 3.98
C ASP A 197 -1.08 -11.18 2.45
N GLY A 198 -1.45 -9.98 1.99
CA GLY A 198 -1.41 -9.62 0.58
C GLY A 198 -0.02 -9.28 0.03
N HIS A 199 1.03 -9.28 0.87
CA HIS A 199 2.41 -9.04 0.43
C HIS A 199 3.15 -10.35 0.16
N GLY A 200 3.14 -11.27 1.15
CA GLY A 200 3.79 -12.57 1.05
C GLY A 200 2.97 -13.63 0.31
N ALA A 201 1.66 -13.43 0.15
CA ALA A 201 0.75 -14.33 -0.58
C ALA A 201 -0.25 -13.57 -1.48
N PRO A 202 0.23 -12.81 -2.49
CA PRO A 202 -0.61 -11.92 -3.29
C PRO A 202 -1.72 -12.64 -4.07
N ASP A 203 -1.52 -13.89 -4.47
CA ASP A 203 -2.47 -14.70 -5.25
C ASP A 203 -3.62 -15.30 -4.42
N ARG A 204 -3.60 -15.18 -3.09
CA ARG A 204 -4.70 -15.63 -2.21
C ARG A 204 -5.86 -14.63 -2.13
N ARG A 205 -5.80 -13.52 -2.87
CA ARG A 205 -6.92 -12.58 -3.03
C ARG A 205 -7.90 -13.13 -4.08
N SER A 206 -8.77 -14.05 -3.67
CA SER A 206 -9.93 -14.53 -4.44
C SER A 206 -11.22 -14.04 -3.82
#